data_AF-X1ER17-F1
#
_entry.id   AF-X1ER17-F1
#
_cell.length_a   1.000
_cell.length_b   1.000
_cell.length_c   1.000
_cell.angle_alpha   90.00
_cell.angle_beta   90.00
_cell.angle_gamma   90.00
#
_symmetry.space_group_name_H-M   'P 1'
#
loop_
_entity.id
_entity.type
_entity.pdbx_description
1 polymer ?
#
loop_
_entity_poly.entity_id
_entity_poly.type
_entity_poly.pdbx_seq_one_letter_code
_entity_poly.pdbx_strand_id
1 'polypeptide(L)'
;VELKYQDIEVKADYLKINLTTNLLFASGEVLFKQDETETNCEELTYNWKTKKIILLRLKGELTGEGIKGKVYYQGEKMENFPETTEISGGSFTTCELEEPHYRIVAKEMIIYPKDKIIARNISWYEGKIKIVTLPYFLIFLDRKTQQPILPKIGQNSTDGWFIKTYFNYYVDEKSYGTLYIDWLEKKGIGTGVEHTLEIGDANQPGETSFYLYQIKDKNSGKINLSGRIKYEQEFEEDLKTQVTLNYGGSKAAGGELLSNSLKSQFSLDKKGEKYNLKISGKYNFSGKEIEDLSIDGNITMKHNYSFSDKLNSALTLVYIDKNPASQEVA
;
A
#
# COMPACT_ATOMS: atom_id res chain seq x y z
N VAL A 1 -7.51 -26.77 -33.22
CA VAL A 1 -8.05 -27.76 -32.24
C VAL A 1 -8.62 -26.99 -31.07
N GLU A 2 -9.75 -27.44 -30.50
CA GLU A 2 -10.38 -26.85 -29.32
C GLU A 2 -10.62 -27.93 -28.27
N LEU A 3 -10.28 -27.65 -27.01
CA LEU A 3 -10.53 -28.52 -25.87
C LEU A 3 -11.23 -27.70 -24.78
N LYS A 4 -12.31 -28.24 -24.23
CA LYS A 4 -12.94 -27.72 -23.01
C LYS A 4 -12.96 -28.83 -21.95
N TYR A 5 -12.46 -28.53 -20.76
CA TYR A 5 -12.43 -29.48 -19.66
C TYR A 5 -12.51 -28.75 -18.31
N GLN A 6 -13.54 -29.03 -17.52
CA GLN A 6 -13.78 -28.32 -16.25
C GLN A 6 -13.78 -26.78 -16.44
N ASP A 7 -12.89 -26.09 -15.76
CA ASP A 7 -12.68 -24.64 -15.74
C ASP A 7 -11.74 -24.14 -16.86
N ILE A 8 -11.21 -25.03 -17.71
CA ILE A 8 -10.26 -24.65 -18.76
C ILE A 8 -10.82 -24.80 -20.18
N GLU A 9 -10.48 -23.84 -21.03
CA GLU A 9 -10.66 -23.90 -22.49
C GLU A 9 -9.31 -23.61 -23.17
N VAL A 10 -8.92 -24.47 -24.11
CA VAL A 10 -7.68 -24.36 -24.89
C VAL A 10 -8.02 -24.39 -26.38
N LYS A 11 -7.58 -23.38 -27.13
CA LYS A 11 -7.56 -23.40 -28.61
C LYS A 11 -6.13 -23.30 -29.08
N ALA A 12 -5.74 -24.12 -30.05
CA ALA A 12 -4.38 -24.16 -30.60
C ALA A 12 -4.33 -24.88 -31.95
N ASP A 13 -3.25 -24.74 -32.69
CA ASP A 13 -3.00 -25.51 -33.92
C ASP A 13 -2.75 -26.99 -33.62
N TYR A 14 -1.95 -27.26 -32.59
CA TYR A 14 -1.57 -28.60 -32.16
C TYR A 14 -1.86 -28.81 -30.68
N LEU A 15 -2.37 -30.01 -30.34
CA LEU A 15 -2.67 -30.40 -28.97
C LEU A 15 -2.33 -31.88 -28.76
N LYS A 16 -1.60 -32.19 -27.69
CA LYS A 16 -1.19 -33.54 -27.28
C LYS A 16 -1.53 -33.77 -25.82
N ILE A 17 -2.20 -34.88 -25.53
CA ILE A 17 -2.59 -35.28 -24.17
C ILE A 17 -1.91 -36.60 -23.83
N ASN A 18 -1.19 -36.64 -22.72
CA ASN A 18 -0.62 -37.85 -22.15
C ASN A 18 -1.36 -38.21 -20.85
N LEU A 19 -2.24 -39.20 -20.93
CA LEU A 19 -3.07 -39.63 -19.80
C LEU A 19 -2.28 -40.31 -18.67
N THR A 20 -1.12 -40.90 -18.97
CA THR A 20 -0.25 -41.54 -17.96
C THR A 20 0.41 -40.49 -17.06
N THR A 21 0.92 -39.42 -17.65
CA THR A 21 1.61 -38.32 -16.94
C THR A 21 0.69 -37.18 -16.52
N ASN A 22 -0.56 -37.21 -16.98
CA ASN A 22 -1.55 -36.16 -16.83
C ASN A 22 -1.13 -34.81 -17.46
N LEU A 23 -0.42 -34.85 -18.58
CA LEU A 23 0.12 -33.66 -19.26
C LEU A 23 -0.64 -33.34 -20.55
N LEU A 24 -1.07 -32.10 -20.66
CA LEU A 24 -1.56 -31.45 -21.87
C LEU A 24 -0.45 -30.54 -22.39
N PHE A 25 -0.09 -30.71 -23.66
CA PHE A 25 0.77 -29.80 -24.39
C PHE A 25 -0.01 -29.21 -25.55
N ALA A 26 0.03 -27.89 -25.73
CA ALA A 26 -0.55 -27.20 -26.88
C ALA A 26 0.47 -26.22 -27.45
N SER A 27 0.47 -26.05 -28.78
CA SER A 27 1.39 -25.16 -29.49
C SER A 27 0.75 -24.60 -30.76
N GLY A 28 1.18 -23.39 -31.14
CA GLY A 28 0.70 -22.67 -32.33
C GLY A 28 -0.56 -21.88 -32.02
N GLU A 29 -0.41 -20.55 -31.92
CA GLU A 29 -1.44 -19.57 -31.55
C GLU A 29 -2.38 -20.06 -30.43
N VAL A 30 -1.78 -20.42 -29.30
CA VAL A 30 -2.52 -21.00 -28.18
C VAL A 30 -3.31 -19.92 -27.46
N LEU A 31 -4.63 -20.07 -27.42
CA LEU A 31 -5.51 -19.33 -26.53
C LEU A 31 -5.88 -20.21 -25.33
N PHE A 32 -5.43 -19.81 -24.15
CA PHE A 32 -5.73 -20.47 -22.89
C PHE A 32 -6.68 -19.62 -22.06
N LYS A 33 -7.82 -20.18 -21.69
CA LYS A 33 -8.81 -19.57 -20.80
C LYS A 33 -8.94 -20.39 -19.53
N GLN A 34 -8.85 -19.74 -18.39
CA GLN A 34 -9.13 -20.30 -17.08
C GLN A 34 -9.83 -19.26 -16.23
N ASP A 35 -10.98 -19.64 -15.65
CA ASP A 35 -11.87 -18.72 -14.94
C ASP A 35 -12.22 -17.49 -15.80
N GLU A 36 -11.94 -16.27 -15.33
CA GLU A 36 -12.14 -15.02 -16.09
C GLU A 36 -10.89 -14.56 -16.84
N THR A 37 -9.79 -15.32 -16.79
CA THR A 37 -8.50 -14.91 -17.38
C THR A 37 -8.31 -15.55 -18.75
N GLU A 38 -7.94 -14.73 -19.73
CA GLU A 38 -7.64 -15.14 -21.10
C GLU A 38 -6.19 -14.77 -21.44
N THR A 39 -5.39 -15.76 -21.82
CA THR A 39 -3.98 -15.58 -22.17
C THR A 39 -3.67 -16.22 -23.52
N ASN A 40 -3.06 -15.44 -24.41
CA ASN A 40 -2.47 -15.95 -25.65
C ASN A 40 -1.02 -16.36 -25.38
N CYS A 41 -0.56 -17.45 -25.97
CA CYS A 41 0.83 -17.89 -25.88
C CYS A 41 1.21 -18.73 -27.11
N GLU A 42 2.50 -18.98 -27.30
CA GLU A 42 2.94 -19.87 -28.37
C GLU A 42 2.93 -21.34 -27.94
N GLU A 43 3.20 -21.61 -26.66
CA GLU A 43 3.21 -22.95 -26.09
C GLU A 43 2.58 -22.96 -24.68
N LEU A 44 1.75 -23.97 -24.42
CA LEU A 44 1.13 -24.26 -23.14
C LEU A 44 1.51 -25.68 -22.72
N THR A 45 2.01 -25.83 -21.50
CA THR A 45 2.08 -27.11 -20.80
C THR A 45 1.19 -27.03 -19.56
N TYR A 46 0.23 -27.95 -19.45
CA TYR A 46 -0.69 -28.02 -18.32
C TYR A 46 -0.75 -29.44 -17.75
N ASN A 47 -0.53 -29.56 -16.44
CA ASN A 47 -0.75 -30.80 -15.72
C ASN A 47 -2.05 -30.73 -14.91
N TRP A 48 -3.11 -31.38 -15.36
CA TRP A 48 -4.44 -31.25 -14.73
C TRP A 48 -4.54 -31.90 -13.35
N LYS A 49 -3.59 -32.77 -12.98
CA LYS A 49 -3.53 -33.40 -11.65
C LYS A 49 -2.88 -32.49 -10.62
N THR A 50 -1.78 -31.85 -10.98
CA THR A 50 -1.03 -30.93 -10.10
C THR A 50 -1.45 -29.47 -10.25
N LYS A 51 -2.29 -29.16 -11.25
CA LYS A 51 -2.69 -27.81 -11.67
C LYS A 51 -1.50 -26.93 -12.08
N LYS A 52 -0.37 -27.54 -12.46
CA LYS A 52 0.84 -26.85 -12.95
C LYS A 52 0.61 -26.35 -14.38
N ILE A 53 0.94 -25.09 -14.63
CA ILE A 53 0.80 -24.35 -15.87
C ILE A 53 2.16 -23.74 -16.19
N ILE A 54 2.61 -23.92 -17.44
CA ILE A 54 3.77 -23.25 -18.01
C ILE A 54 3.34 -22.68 -19.35
N LEU A 55 3.47 -21.36 -19.51
CA LEU A 55 3.21 -20.66 -20.77
C LEU A 55 4.53 -20.09 -21.31
N LEU A 56 4.76 -20.19 -22.62
CA LEU A 56 5.89 -19.55 -23.28
C LEU A 56 5.40 -18.50 -24.28
N ARG A 57 6.11 -17.35 -24.31
CA ARG A 57 5.85 -16.22 -25.20
C ARG A 57 4.39 -15.78 -25.10
N LEU A 58 4.00 -15.42 -23.88
CA LEU A 58 2.64 -15.12 -23.50
C LEU A 58 2.32 -13.62 -23.66
N LYS A 59 1.07 -13.32 -23.98
CA LYS A 59 0.48 -11.99 -23.99
C LYS A 59 -0.99 -12.05 -23.58
N GLY A 60 -1.47 -11.02 -22.90
CA GLY A 60 -2.87 -10.97 -22.49
C GLY A 60 -3.28 -9.60 -22.02
N GLU A 61 -4.52 -9.53 -21.57
CA GLU A 61 -5.12 -8.35 -20.97
C GLU A 61 -5.74 -8.70 -19.62
N LEU A 62 -5.63 -7.79 -18.65
CA LEU A 62 -6.18 -7.90 -17.32
C LEU A 62 -7.02 -6.66 -17.01
N THR A 63 -8.11 -6.88 -16.29
CA THR A 63 -8.94 -5.82 -15.68
C THR A 63 -9.31 -6.29 -14.27
N GLY A 64 -9.59 -5.36 -13.35
CA GLY A 64 -9.93 -5.72 -11.98
C GLY A 64 -10.30 -4.53 -11.11
N GLU A 65 -10.76 -4.81 -9.89
CA GLU A 65 -11.02 -3.77 -8.89
C GLU A 65 -9.73 -2.98 -8.62
N GLY A 66 -9.74 -1.67 -8.92
CA GLY A 66 -8.57 -0.78 -8.77
C GLY A 66 -7.83 -0.47 -10.07
N ILE A 67 -8.07 -1.21 -11.17
CA ILE A 67 -7.54 -0.89 -12.50
C ILE A 67 -8.57 -0.03 -13.25
N LYS A 68 -8.22 1.22 -13.56
CA LYS A 68 -9.00 2.01 -14.53
C LYS A 68 -8.69 1.54 -15.95
N GLY A 69 -9.56 0.72 -16.53
CA GLY A 69 -9.40 0.21 -17.89
C GLY A 69 -8.73 -1.16 -17.93
N LYS A 70 -7.94 -1.42 -18.97
CA LYS A 70 -7.21 -2.68 -19.16
C LYS A 70 -5.71 -2.48 -18.97
N VAL A 71 -5.03 -3.50 -18.44
CA VAL A 71 -3.58 -3.64 -18.43
C VAL A 71 -3.21 -4.72 -19.43
N TYR A 72 -2.38 -4.37 -20.40
CA TYR A 72 -1.81 -5.29 -21.37
C TYR A 72 -0.46 -5.76 -20.87
N TYR A 73 -0.22 -7.07 -20.91
CA TYR A 73 1.01 -7.69 -20.45
C TYR A 73 1.58 -8.67 -21.46
N GLN A 74 2.90 -8.85 -21.41
CA GLN A 74 3.65 -9.82 -22.21
C GLN A 74 4.73 -10.46 -21.33
N GLY A 75 5.17 -11.68 -21.67
CA GLY A 75 6.27 -12.36 -20.98
C GLY A 75 6.89 -13.47 -21.81
N GLU A 76 8.14 -13.82 -21.53
CA GLU A 76 8.85 -14.90 -22.21
C GLU A 76 8.44 -16.27 -21.67
N LYS A 77 8.30 -16.37 -20.35
CA LYS A 77 7.86 -17.59 -19.66
C LYS A 77 7.00 -17.22 -18.45
N MET A 78 5.88 -17.90 -18.27
CA MET A 78 5.09 -17.88 -17.04
C MET A 78 5.01 -19.27 -16.44
N GLU A 79 5.11 -19.36 -15.12
CA GLU A 79 4.99 -20.61 -14.38
C GLU A 79 4.25 -20.37 -13.06
N ASN A 80 3.23 -21.19 -12.74
CA ASN A 80 2.55 -21.11 -11.45
C ASN A 80 3.17 -22.06 -10.42
N PHE A 81 3.14 -21.64 -9.16
CA PHE A 81 3.55 -22.38 -7.97
C PHE A 81 2.38 -22.38 -6.97
N PRO A 82 2.45 -23.14 -5.87
CA PRO A 82 1.34 -23.21 -4.91
C PRO A 82 0.87 -21.85 -4.38
N GLU A 83 1.79 -20.90 -4.20
CA GLU A 83 1.51 -19.58 -3.63
C GLU A 83 1.78 -18.40 -4.59
N THR A 84 2.54 -18.64 -5.67
CA THR A 84 3.02 -17.58 -6.56
C THR A 84 2.82 -17.91 -8.02
N THR A 85 2.82 -16.90 -8.87
CA THR A 85 3.00 -17.04 -10.32
C THR A 85 4.19 -16.20 -10.74
N GLU A 86 5.15 -16.82 -11.42
CA GLU A 86 6.39 -16.17 -11.82
C GLU A 86 6.41 -15.93 -13.32
N ILE A 87 6.83 -14.74 -13.74
CA ILE A 87 6.95 -14.34 -15.14
C ILE A 87 8.38 -13.83 -15.39
N SER A 88 9.06 -14.44 -16.35
CA SER A 88 10.38 -14.01 -16.83
C SER A 88 10.27 -13.15 -18.09
N GLY A 89 11.09 -12.12 -18.20
CA GLY A 89 11.13 -11.23 -19.38
C GLY A 89 9.80 -10.50 -19.60
N GLY A 90 9.18 -10.03 -18.52
CA GLY A 90 7.84 -9.46 -18.55
C GLY A 90 7.80 -7.99 -18.98
N SER A 91 6.69 -7.56 -19.57
CA SER A 91 6.37 -6.15 -19.70
C SER A 91 4.88 -5.88 -19.56
N PHE A 92 4.53 -4.67 -19.10
CA PHE A 92 3.13 -4.26 -18.98
C PHE A 92 2.92 -2.76 -19.29
N THR A 93 1.71 -2.43 -19.72
CA THR A 93 1.25 -1.08 -20.08
C THR A 93 -0.27 -0.97 -19.96
N THR A 94 -0.83 0.24 -19.82
CA THR A 94 -2.28 0.47 -19.99
C THR A 94 -2.65 0.99 -21.38
N CYS A 95 -1.66 1.12 -22.27
CA CYS A 95 -1.87 1.53 -23.65
C CYS A 95 -2.13 0.29 -24.53
N GLU A 96 -3.24 0.31 -25.29
CA GLU A 96 -3.66 -0.81 -26.15
C GLU A 96 -2.89 -0.90 -27.48
N LEU A 97 -2.02 0.06 -27.78
CA LEU A 97 -1.27 0.09 -29.03
C LEU A 97 -0.21 -1.02 -29.07
N GLU A 98 0.03 -1.55 -30.28
CA GLU A 98 1.08 -2.54 -30.54
C GLU A 98 2.48 -2.00 -30.19
N GLU A 99 2.73 -0.73 -30.52
CA GLU A 99 3.82 0.07 -29.96
C GLU A 99 3.26 1.02 -28.90
N PRO A 100 3.27 0.66 -27.61
CA PRO A 100 2.68 1.50 -26.58
C PRO A 100 3.53 2.75 -26.32
N HIS A 101 2.87 3.87 -26.02
CA HIS A 101 3.54 5.12 -25.66
C HIS A 101 4.44 4.95 -24.45
N TYR A 102 4.08 4.07 -23.52
CA TYR A 102 4.93 3.72 -22.40
C TYR A 102 4.82 2.24 -22.07
N ARG A 103 5.88 1.67 -21.53
CA ARG A 103 5.88 0.30 -20.98
C ARG A 103 6.85 0.18 -19.82
N ILE A 104 6.51 -0.67 -18.87
CA ILE A 104 7.42 -1.09 -17.82
C ILE A 104 7.88 -2.51 -18.16
N VAL A 105 9.19 -2.70 -18.28
CA VAL A 105 9.82 -3.99 -18.57
C VAL A 105 10.49 -4.48 -17.30
N ALA A 106 10.27 -5.73 -16.92
CA ALA A 106 10.87 -6.38 -15.77
C ALA A 106 11.61 -7.65 -16.20
N LYS A 107 12.78 -7.90 -15.60
CA LYS A 107 13.48 -9.16 -15.87
C LYS A 107 12.73 -10.35 -15.27
N GLU A 108 12.13 -10.15 -14.11
CA GLU A 108 11.41 -11.15 -13.34
C GLU A 108 10.25 -10.48 -12.62
N MET A 109 9.08 -11.13 -12.59
CA MET A 109 7.91 -10.71 -11.83
C MET A 109 7.38 -11.90 -11.05
N ILE A 110 7.14 -11.72 -9.76
CA ILE A 110 6.53 -12.69 -8.86
C ILE A 110 5.19 -12.12 -8.41
N ILE A 111 4.12 -12.82 -8.73
CA ILE A 111 2.75 -12.45 -8.41
C ILE A 111 2.29 -13.35 -7.27
N TYR A 112 1.94 -12.75 -6.14
CA TYR A 112 1.20 -13.36 -5.04
C TYR A 112 -0.28 -13.02 -5.26
N PRO A 113 -1.10 -13.97 -5.73
CA PRO A 113 -2.49 -13.70 -6.07
C PRO A 113 -3.24 -13.07 -4.89
N LYS A 114 -3.97 -11.97 -5.15
CA LYS A 114 -4.72 -11.18 -4.15
C LYS A 114 -3.88 -10.50 -3.05
N ASP A 115 -2.55 -10.52 -3.12
CA ASP A 115 -1.66 -9.86 -2.16
C ASP A 115 -0.79 -8.81 -2.86
N LYS A 116 0.19 -9.24 -3.67
CA LYS A 116 1.19 -8.31 -4.24
C LYS A 116 1.88 -8.81 -5.50
N ILE A 117 2.55 -7.90 -6.19
CA ILE A 117 3.43 -8.15 -7.34
C ILE A 117 4.81 -7.58 -7.01
N ILE A 118 5.84 -8.41 -7.12
CA ILE A 118 7.25 -8.04 -6.99
C ILE A 118 7.90 -8.16 -8.36
N ALA A 119 8.31 -7.05 -8.96
CA ALA A 119 9.07 -7.04 -10.20
C ALA A 119 10.53 -6.65 -9.93
N ARG A 120 11.49 -7.36 -10.53
CA ARG A 120 12.93 -7.15 -10.35
C ARG A 120 13.58 -6.63 -11.63
N ASN A 121 14.56 -5.74 -11.46
CA ASN A 121 15.27 -5.05 -12.53
C ASN A 121 14.31 -4.39 -13.52
N ILE A 122 13.43 -3.54 -13.01
CA ILE A 122 12.45 -2.87 -13.83
C ILE A 122 13.07 -1.72 -14.62
N SER A 123 12.57 -1.49 -15.83
CA SER A 123 12.92 -0.35 -16.67
C SER A 123 11.65 0.26 -17.22
N TRP A 124 11.44 1.55 -16.96
CA TRP A 124 10.35 2.30 -17.57
C TRP A 124 10.85 2.90 -18.89
N TYR A 125 10.14 2.59 -19.97
CA TYR A 125 10.28 3.21 -21.28
C TYR A 125 9.12 4.13 -21.63
N GLU A 126 9.43 5.29 -22.20
CA GLU A 126 8.51 6.11 -22.98
C GLU A 126 8.86 5.91 -24.46
N GLY A 127 8.02 5.18 -25.18
CA GLY A 127 8.27 4.65 -26.51
C GLY A 127 9.54 3.79 -26.51
N LYS A 128 10.59 4.29 -27.17
CA LYS A 128 11.90 3.62 -27.28
C LYS A 128 12.92 4.14 -26.27
N ILE A 129 12.61 5.21 -25.54
CA ILE A 129 13.53 5.87 -24.62
C ILE A 129 13.36 5.28 -23.23
N LYS A 130 14.44 4.75 -22.66
CA LYS A 130 14.49 4.31 -21.26
C LYS A 130 14.62 5.53 -20.35
N ILE A 131 13.64 5.74 -19.47
CA ILE A 131 13.61 6.86 -18.52
C ILE A 131 14.39 6.51 -17.26
N VAL A 132 14.12 5.34 -16.67
CA VAL A 132 14.74 4.91 -15.40
C VAL A 132 14.82 3.40 -15.32
N THR A 133 15.84 2.89 -14.62
CA THR A 133 15.95 1.49 -14.19
C THR A 133 15.99 1.44 -12.67
N LEU A 134 15.16 0.59 -12.07
CA LEU A 134 15.11 0.37 -10.62
C LEU A 134 15.36 -1.12 -10.32
N PRO A 135 16.01 -1.46 -9.20
CA PRO A 135 16.33 -2.85 -8.86
C PRO A 135 15.09 -3.67 -8.53
N TYR A 136 14.05 -3.07 -7.97
CA TYR A 136 12.80 -3.72 -7.64
C TYR A 136 11.61 -2.75 -7.75
N PHE A 137 10.42 -3.32 -7.90
CA PHE A 137 9.14 -2.63 -7.94
C PHE A 137 8.10 -3.49 -7.26
N LEU A 138 7.38 -2.92 -6.29
CA LEU A 138 6.36 -3.60 -5.53
C LEU A 138 5.01 -2.90 -5.76
N ILE A 139 4.00 -3.69 -6.09
CA ILE A 139 2.59 -3.27 -6.10
C ILE A 139 1.80 -4.20 -5.19
N PHE A 140 1.11 -3.67 -4.19
CA PHE A 140 0.07 -4.45 -3.49
C PHE A 140 -1.24 -4.42 -4.27
N LEU A 141 -1.93 -5.55 -4.32
CA LEU A 141 -3.19 -5.78 -5.02
C LEU A 141 -4.40 -5.64 -4.10
N ASP A 142 -4.24 -5.86 -2.80
CA ASP A 142 -5.29 -5.76 -1.77
C ASP A 142 -5.33 -4.41 -1.05
N ARG A 143 -4.27 -3.60 -1.16
CA ARG A 143 -4.13 -2.36 -0.38
C ARG A 143 -4.41 -1.11 -1.21
N LYS A 144 -5.37 -0.32 -0.74
CA LYS A 144 -5.82 0.94 -1.38
C LYS A 144 -4.83 2.11 -1.24
N THR A 145 -3.83 2.00 -0.38
CA THR A 145 -3.03 3.15 0.09
C THR A 145 -1.70 3.36 -0.62
N GLN A 146 -1.20 2.39 -1.39
CA GLN A 146 0.07 2.59 -2.09
C GLN A 146 -0.14 3.25 -3.46
N GLN A 147 0.38 4.48 -3.59
CA GLN A 147 0.43 5.16 -4.88
C GLN A 147 1.52 4.53 -5.75
N PRO A 148 1.29 4.37 -7.06
CA PRO A 148 2.32 3.87 -7.97
C PRO A 148 3.53 4.82 -7.96
N ILE A 149 4.72 4.30 -8.30
CA ILE A 149 6.01 5.03 -8.38
C ILE A 149 6.06 6.02 -9.57
N LEU A 150 4.92 6.59 -9.95
CA LEU A 150 4.88 7.65 -10.95
C LEU A 150 5.16 8.98 -10.23
N PRO A 151 6.19 9.75 -10.62
CA PRO A 151 6.43 11.04 -10.03
C PRO A 151 5.21 11.94 -10.26
N LYS A 152 4.72 12.54 -9.20
CA LYS A 152 3.62 13.50 -9.29
C LYS A 152 4.20 14.88 -9.61
N ILE A 153 4.00 15.31 -10.85
CA ILE A 153 4.41 16.62 -11.33
C ILE A 153 3.20 17.55 -11.30
N GLY A 154 3.38 18.77 -10.81
CA GLY A 154 2.30 19.76 -10.81
C GLY A 154 2.76 21.13 -10.34
N GLN A 155 1.80 22.04 -10.19
CA GLN A 155 2.02 23.39 -9.70
C GLN A 155 0.94 23.77 -8.70
N ASN A 156 1.32 24.40 -7.59
CA ASN A 156 0.36 25.01 -6.67
C ASN A 156 0.92 26.29 -6.01
N SER A 157 0.06 27.07 -5.35
CA SER A 157 0.44 28.36 -4.75
C SER A 157 1.45 28.22 -3.60
N THR A 158 1.44 27.09 -2.89
CA THR A 158 2.25 26.85 -1.69
C THR A 158 3.65 26.31 -1.98
N ASP A 159 3.75 25.37 -2.92
CA ASP A 159 4.98 24.65 -3.28
C ASP A 159 5.61 25.22 -4.57
N GLY A 160 4.86 25.97 -5.37
CA GLY A 160 5.24 26.33 -6.74
C GLY A 160 5.11 25.12 -7.67
N TRP A 161 5.94 25.05 -8.70
CA TRP A 161 6.18 23.80 -9.44
C TRP A 161 6.77 22.76 -8.49
N PHE A 162 6.35 21.50 -8.63
CA PHE A 162 6.85 20.42 -7.82
C PHE A 162 6.96 19.12 -8.61
N ILE A 163 7.88 18.27 -8.16
CA ILE A 163 8.03 16.87 -8.56
C ILE A 163 8.08 16.08 -7.26
N LYS A 164 7.06 15.27 -6.98
CA LYS A 164 7.01 14.41 -5.79
C LYS A 164 7.23 12.97 -6.19
N THR A 165 8.19 12.30 -5.57
CA THR A 165 8.61 10.95 -5.97
C THR A 165 8.48 9.99 -4.81
N TYR A 166 7.96 8.80 -5.09
CA TYR A 166 7.68 7.75 -4.12
C TYR A 166 8.45 6.49 -4.54
N PHE A 167 9.32 5.98 -3.69
CA PHE A 167 10.02 4.72 -3.92
C PHE A 167 9.55 3.70 -2.89
N ASN A 168 8.62 2.83 -3.29
CA ASN A 168 8.14 1.75 -2.44
C ASN A 168 9.25 0.71 -2.27
N TYR A 169 9.49 0.25 -1.05
CA TYR A 169 10.41 -0.83 -0.73
C TYR A 169 9.72 -1.95 0.03
N TYR A 170 10.24 -3.16 -0.16
CA TYR A 170 9.76 -4.39 0.43
C TYR A 170 10.87 -5.00 1.28
N VAL A 171 10.60 -5.29 2.54
CA VAL A 171 11.52 -6.06 3.40
C VAL A 171 11.05 -7.50 3.44
N ASP A 172 9.79 -7.72 3.86
CA ASP A 172 9.11 -9.02 3.90
C ASP A 172 7.57 -8.83 3.88
N GLU A 173 6.83 -9.93 4.02
CA GLU A 173 5.36 -9.92 3.89
C GLU A 173 4.67 -9.00 4.88
N LYS A 174 5.25 -8.86 6.08
CA LYS A 174 4.73 -8.01 7.15
C LYS A 174 5.45 -6.67 7.25
N SER A 175 6.54 -6.44 6.51
CA SER A 175 7.38 -5.24 6.64
C SER A 175 7.68 -4.60 5.28
N TYR A 176 7.19 -3.39 5.07
CA TYR A 176 7.32 -2.67 3.80
C TYR A 176 7.20 -1.16 4.01
N GLY A 177 7.51 -0.35 3.01
CA GLY A 177 7.45 1.10 3.17
C GLY A 177 7.64 1.89 1.89
N THR A 178 7.77 3.20 2.05
CA THR A 178 7.90 4.19 0.97
C THR A 178 8.95 5.21 1.35
N LEU A 179 9.89 5.49 0.44
CA LEU A 179 10.79 6.63 0.54
C LEU A 179 10.24 7.79 -0.28
N TYR A 180 10.29 9.00 0.28
CA TYR A 180 9.86 10.23 -0.39
C TYR A 180 11.06 11.07 -0.76
N ILE A 181 11.11 11.50 -2.02
CA ILE A 181 12.09 12.46 -2.53
C ILE A 181 11.34 13.47 -3.38
N ASP A 182 11.19 14.68 -2.84
CA ASP A 182 10.38 15.73 -3.42
C ASP A 182 11.24 16.94 -3.76
N TRP A 183 11.04 17.48 -4.95
CA TRP A 183 11.51 18.79 -5.34
C TRP A 183 10.34 19.77 -5.35
N LEU A 184 10.46 20.86 -4.60
CA LEU A 184 9.45 21.90 -4.44
C LEU A 184 10.09 23.24 -4.83
N GLU A 185 9.58 23.92 -5.86
CA GLU A 185 10.16 25.16 -6.38
C GLU A 185 10.30 26.22 -5.27
N LYS A 186 9.28 26.44 -4.45
CA LYS A 186 9.28 27.49 -3.42
C LYS A 186 10.02 27.11 -2.15
N LYS A 187 10.02 25.82 -1.80
CA LYS A 187 10.51 25.33 -0.51
C LYS A 187 11.86 24.63 -0.59
N GLY A 188 12.22 24.01 -1.70
CA GLY A 188 13.44 23.21 -1.82
C GLY A 188 13.16 21.71 -1.79
N ILE A 189 14.06 20.94 -1.17
CA ILE A 189 14.00 19.48 -1.18
C ILE A 189 13.27 18.98 0.07
N GLY A 190 12.30 18.10 -0.15
CA GLY A 190 11.63 17.31 0.87
C GLY A 190 12.10 15.86 0.81
N THR A 191 12.35 15.27 1.97
CA THR A 191 12.72 13.84 2.08
C THR A 191 11.96 13.20 3.21
N GLY A 192 11.55 11.95 3.04
CA GLY A 192 10.94 11.20 4.13
C GLY A 192 10.94 9.70 3.92
N VAL A 193 10.40 9.03 4.93
CA VAL A 193 10.16 7.60 4.95
C VAL A 193 8.82 7.32 5.61
N GLU A 194 8.07 6.40 5.04
CA GLU A 194 6.94 5.73 5.67
C GLU A 194 7.28 4.25 5.74
N HIS A 195 7.06 3.63 6.89
CA HIS A 195 7.26 2.20 7.07
C HIS A 195 6.05 1.62 7.79
N THR A 196 5.57 0.50 7.27
CA THR A 196 4.44 -0.23 7.82
C THR A 196 4.91 -1.62 8.24
N LEU A 197 4.51 -2.00 9.44
CA LEU A 197 4.68 -3.31 10.02
C LEU A 197 3.30 -3.90 10.31
N GLU A 198 2.96 -5.01 9.68
CA GLU A 198 1.78 -5.80 10.02
C GLU A 198 2.08 -6.61 11.26
N ILE A 199 1.20 -6.48 12.25
CA ILE A 199 1.30 -7.12 13.54
C ILE A 199 0.06 -8.00 13.73
N GLY A 200 0.23 -9.14 14.39
CA GLY A 200 -0.85 -10.13 14.54
C GLY A 200 -0.98 -11.08 13.35
N ASP A 201 -2.16 -11.67 13.23
CA ASP A 201 -2.50 -12.74 12.28
C ASP A 201 -3.90 -12.53 11.68
N ALA A 202 -4.38 -13.50 10.89
CA ALA A 202 -5.67 -13.42 10.20
C ALA A 202 -6.88 -13.29 11.15
N ASN A 203 -6.77 -13.75 12.39
CA ASN A 203 -7.84 -13.67 13.39
C ASN A 203 -7.74 -12.39 14.23
N GLN A 204 -6.53 -11.90 14.44
CA GLN A 204 -6.23 -10.71 15.23
C GLN A 204 -5.38 -9.73 14.41
N PRO A 205 -5.96 -9.12 13.35
CA PRO A 205 -5.21 -8.26 12.46
C PRO A 205 -4.77 -6.98 13.18
N GLY A 206 -3.58 -6.50 12.84
CA GLY A 206 -3.07 -5.25 13.32
C GLY A 206 -1.98 -4.68 12.41
N GLU A 207 -1.73 -3.40 12.59
CA GLU A 207 -0.76 -2.64 11.81
C GLU A 207 -0.13 -1.56 12.67
N THR A 208 1.18 -1.38 12.51
CA THR A 208 1.91 -0.21 12.99
C THR A 208 2.56 0.50 11.83
N SER A 209 2.31 1.79 11.66
CA SER A 209 2.99 2.61 10.66
C SER A 209 3.75 3.78 11.30
N PHE A 210 4.95 4.01 10.79
CA PHE A 210 5.84 5.13 11.12
C PHE A 210 6.04 5.97 9.89
N TYR A 211 5.86 7.28 10.02
CA TYR A 211 6.11 8.26 8.96
C TYR A 211 6.99 9.37 9.51
N LEU A 212 8.02 9.73 8.77
CA LEU A 212 8.89 10.87 9.07
C LEU A 212 9.22 11.60 7.79
N TYR A 213 9.00 12.90 7.78
CA TYR A 213 9.24 13.72 6.60
C TYR A 213 9.78 15.09 7.00
N GLN A 214 10.83 15.53 6.31
CA GLN A 214 11.46 16.81 6.52
C GLN A 214 11.50 17.63 5.24
N ILE A 215 11.37 18.96 5.39
CA ILE A 215 11.63 19.92 4.33
C ILE A 215 12.64 20.93 4.85
N LYS A 216 13.74 21.10 4.11
CA LYS A 216 14.68 22.20 4.34
C LYS A 216 14.33 23.34 3.39
N ASP A 217 13.83 24.43 3.97
CA ASP A 217 13.48 25.63 3.22
C ASP A 217 14.73 26.24 2.56
N LYS A 218 14.73 26.36 1.24
CA LYS A 218 15.91 26.80 0.48
C LYS A 218 16.24 28.29 0.68
N ASN A 219 15.26 29.11 1.06
CA ASN A 219 15.44 30.57 1.18
C ASN A 219 15.83 30.95 2.62
N SER A 220 15.13 30.39 3.60
CA SER A 220 15.31 30.71 5.03
C SER A 220 16.24 29.74 5.77
N GLY A 221 16.55 28.57 5.19
CA GLY A 221 17.27 27.50 5.86
C GLY A 221 16.47 26.81 6.98
N LYS A 222 15.20 27.20 7.18
CA LYS A 222 14.29 26.62 8.17
C LYS A 222 14.03 25.14 7.86
N ILE A 223 14.09 24.29 8.87
CA ILE A 223 13.78 22.87 8.76
C ILE A 223 12.39 22.64 9.35
N ASN A 224 11.47 22.09 8.57
CA ASN A 224 10.17 21.63 9.03
C ASN A 224 10.21 20.11 9.12
N LEU A 225 9.80 19.55 10.26
CA LEU A 225 9.75 18.11 10.51
C LEU A 225 8.31 17.71 10.82
N SER A 226 7.83 16.68 10.13
CA SER A 226 6.53 16.06 10.38
C SER A 226 6.76 14.59 10.68
N GLY A 227 6.17 14.10 11.77
CA GLY A 227 6.23 12.71 12.18
C GLY A 227 4.83 12.16 12.44
N ARG A 228 4.60 10.89 12.15
CA ARG A 228 3.39 10.19 12.56
C ARG A 228 3.74 8.77 12.98
N ILE A 229 3.18 8.34 14.10
CA ILE A 229 3.14 6.94 14.50
C ILE A 229 1.67 6.56 14.60
N LYS A 230 1.27 5.49 13.93
CA LYS A 230 -0.06 4.91 14.04
C LYS A 230 0.09 3.46 14.45
N TYR A 231 -0.69 3.04 15.42
CA TYR A 231 -0.81 1.66 15.87
C TYR A 231 -2.29 1.31 15.88
N GLU A 232 -2.65 0.15 15.36
CA GLU A 232 -4.01 -0.37 15.34
C GLU A 232 -3.96 -1.88 15.48
N GLN A 233 -4.78 -2.45 16.37
CA GLN A 233 -4.86 -3.89 16.53
C GLN A 233 -6.25 -4.30 17.00
N GLU A 234 -6.76 -5.37 16.38
CA GLU A 234 -7.92 -6.12 16.82
C GLU A 234 -7.47 -7.34 17.62
N PHE A 235 -8.09 -7.54 18.77
CA PHE A 235 -7.86 -8.66 19.66
C PHE A 235 -9.09 -9.55 19.71
N GLU A 236 -8.95 -10.71 20.32
CA GLU A 236 -10.08 -11.58 20.66
C GLU A 236 -11.19 -10.84 21.42
N GLU A 237 -12.39 -11.43 21.32
CA GLU A 237 -13.59 -10.93 21.98
C GLU A 237 -13.95 -9.47 21.59
N ASP A 238 -13.84 -9.11 20.31
CA ASP A 238 -14.26 -7.81 19.76
C ASP A 238 -13.62 -6.58 20.46
N LEU A 239 -12.36 -6.70 20.88
CA LEU A 239 -11.58 -5.58 21.41
C LEU A 239 -10.72 -4.96 20.31
N LYS A 240 -10.90 -3.67 20.05
CA LYS A 240 -10.11 -2.90 19.08
C LYS A 240 -9.37 -1.77 19.78
N THR A 241 -8.11 -1.59 19.41
CA THR A 241 -7.26 -0.53 19.94
C THR A 241 -6.65 0.28 18.80
N GLN A 242 -6.58 1.59 18.97
CA GLN A 242 -5.93 2.48 18.03
C GLN A 242 -5.19 3.57 18.79
N VAL A 243 -3.96 3.86 18.39
CA VAL A 243 -3.16 4.96 18.90
C VAL A 243 -2.57 5.71 17.70
N THR A 244 -2.64 7.03 17.72
CA THR A 244 -2.03 7.87 16.69
C THR A 244 -1.33 9.05 17.36
N LEU A 245 -0.03 9.17 17.10
CA LEU A 245 0.79 10.31 17.49
C LEU A 245 1.17 11.08 16.23
N ASN A 246 0.85 12.37 16.16
CA ASN A 246 1.27 13.25 15.08
C ASN A 246 2.18 14.34 15.65
N TYR A 247 3.42 14.35 15.19
CA TYR A 247 4.41 15.36 15.52
C TYR A 247 4.53 16.38 14.38
N GLY A 248 4.59 17.66 14.73
CA GLY A 248 4.89 18.74 13.79
C GLY A 248 5.78 19.77 14.47
N GLY A 249 6.97 20.00 13.92
CA GLY A 249 7.94 20.92 14.48
C GLY A 249 8.67 21.71 13.41
N SER A 250 9.21 22.87 13.81
CA SER A 250 10.08 23.64 12.94
C SER A 250 11.25 24.28 13.67
N LYS A 251 12.42 24.27 13.03
CA LYS A 251 13.68 24.82 13.55
C LYS A 251 14.25 25.85 12.59
N ALA A 252 14.82 26.92 13.12
CA ALA A 252 15.58 27.90 12.34
C ALA A 252 16.89 27.29 11.81
N ALA A 253 17.53 27.95 10.85
CA ALA A 253 18.82 27.52 10.32
C ALA A 253 19.91 27.41 11.41
N GLY A 254 19.83 28.25 12.45
CA GLY A 254 20.72 28.23 13.62
C GLY A 254 20.38 27.18 14.68
N GLY A 255 19.37 26.34 14.46
CA GLY A 255 18.98 25.26 15.38
C GLY A 255 17.93 25.63 16.43
N GLU A 256 17.60 26.91 16.59
CA GLU A 256 16.54 27.39 17.47
C GLU A 256 15.19 26.75 17.12
N LEU A 257 14.49 26.23 18.14
CA LEU A 257 13.17 25.64 17.96
C LEU A 257 12.11 26.74 17.83
N LEU A 258 11.51 26.85 16.65
CA LEU A 258 10.51 27.87 16.35
C LEU A 258 9.11 27.44 16.78
N SER A 259 8.82 26.15 16.67
CA SER A 259 7.52 25.59 17.04
C SER A 259 7.64 24.09 17.27
N ASN A 260 6.89 23.58 18.23
CA ASN A 260 6.72 22.16 18.44
C ASN A 260 5.26 21.84 18.76
N SER A 261 4.75 20.76 18.19
CA SER A 261 3.42 20.25 18.47
C SER A 261 3.38 18.74 18.41
N LEU A 262 2.66 18.15 19.35
CA LEU A 262 2.37 16.72 19.41
C LEU A 262 0.88 16.54 19.61
N LYS A 263 0.21 15.87 18.68
CA LYS A 263 -1.19 15.48 18.80
C LYS A 263 -1.26 13.99 19.05
N SER A 264 -1.72 13.61 20.24
CA SER A 264 -1.98 12.23 20.61
C SER A 264 -3.47 11.93 20.50
N GLN A 265 -3.82 10.81 19.90
CA GLN A 265 -5.16 10.28 19.86
C GLN A 265 -5.10 8.81 20.22
N PHE A 266 -6.02 8.36 21.06
CA PHE A 266 -6.15 6.94 21.36
C PHE A 266 -7.63 6.56 21.42
N SER A 267 -7.93 5.32 21.08
CA SER A 267 -9.22 4.71 21.30
C SER A 267 -9.10 3.24 21.65
N LEU A 268 -9.98 2.81 22.54
CA LEU A 268 -10.22 1.44 22.91
C LEU A 268 -11.72 1.19 22.80
N ASP A 269 -12.09 0.22 21.98
CA ASP A 269 -13.48 -0.16 21.70
C ASP A 269 -13.64 -1.65 22.04
N LYS A 270 -14.45 -1.97 23.03
CA LYS A 270 -14.81 -3.34 23.42
C LYS A 270 -16.30 -3.55 23.21
N LYS A 271 -16.66 -4.55 22.42
CA LYS A 271 -18.04 -5.01 22.31
C LYS A 271 -18.20 -6.35 23.03
N GLY A 272 -19.28 -6.49 23.77
CA GLY A 272 -19.73 -7.75 24.34
C GLY A 272 -21.20 -7.95 24.04
N GLU A 273 -21.73 -9.14 24.33
CA GLU A 273 -23.13 -9.48 24.00
C GLU A 273 -24.15 -8.52 24.61
N LYS A 274 -23.88 -8.03 25.83
CA LYS A 274 -24.78 -7.17 26.60
C LYS A 274 -24.21 -5.78 26.89
N TYR A 275 -22.98 -5.50 26.46
CA TYR A 275 -22.34 -4.22 26.79
C TYR A 275 -21.43 -3.72 25.70
N ASN A 276 -21.26 -2.40 25.65
CA ASN A 276 -20.30 -1.76 24.75
C ASN A 276 -19.52 -0.72 25.57
N LEU A 277 -18.19 -0.81 25.54
CA LEU A 277 -17.29 0.14 26.16
C LEU A 277 -16.44 0.82 25.09
N LYS A 278 -16.52 2.15 25.01
CA LYS A 278 -15.64 2.97 24.17
C LYS A 278 -14.91 3.98 25.03
N ILE A 279 -13.60 3.89 25.06
CA ILE A 279 -12.71 4.90 25.65
C ILE A 279 -11.99 5.57 24.51
N SER A 280 -12.00 6.90 24.46
CA SER A 280 -11.25 7.66 23.46
C SER A 280 -10.68 8.91 24.08
N GLY A 281 -9.48 9.29 23.67
CA GLY A 281 -8.85 10.52 24.13
C GLY A 281 -8.12 11.22 23.01
N LYS A 282 -8.04 12.54 23.11
CA LYS A 282 -7.27 13.40 22.22
C LYS A 282 -6.54 14.42 23.08
N TYR A 283 -5.25 14.58 22.85
CA TYR A 283 -4.42 15.58 23.50
C TYR A 283 -3.60 16.31 22.45
N ASN A 284 -3.58 17.63 22.55
CA ASN A 284 -2.74 18.52 21.77
C ASN A 284 -1.75 19.17 22.74
N PHE A 285 -0.48 18.90 22.51
CA PHE A 285 0.63 19.56 23.17
C PHE A 285 1.25 20.53 22.17
N SER A 286 1.42 21.79 22.54
CA SER A 286 2.10 22.77 21.68
C SER A 286 2.89 23.77 22.51
N GLY A 287 4.11 24.06 22.08
CA GLY A 287 5.01 24.97 22.79
C GLY A 287 6.36 25.02 22.09
N LYS A 288 7.29 25.81 22.64
CA LYS A 288 8.70 25.78 22.22
C LYS A 288 9.54 24.99 23.21
N GLU A 289 9.28 25.18 24.50
CA GLU A 289 9.97 24.49 25.60
C GLU A 289 8.96 23.78 26.51
N ILE A 290 9.45 22.93 27.42
CA ILE A 290 8.60 22.23 28.40
C ILE A 290 7.90 23.24 29.33
N GLU A 291 8.56 24.36 29.63
CA GLU A 291 8.05 25.41 30.50
C GLU A 291 6.89 26.20 29.86
N ASP A 292 6.83 26.27 28.53
CA ASP A 292 5.80 26.96 27.74
C ASP A 292 4.83 26.00 27.04
N LEU A 293 4.64 24.79 27.59
CA LEU A 293 3.82 23.77 26.94
C LEU A 293 2.34 24.02 27.23
N SER A 294 1.58 24.37 26.19
CA SER A 294 0.13 24.38 26.25
C SER A 294 -0.41 22.97 26.01
N ILE A 295 -1.36 22.56 26.86
CA ILE A 295 -2.04 21.27 26.82
C ILE A 295 -3.54 21.51 26.67
N ASP A 296 -4.12 20.95 25.62
CA ASP A 296 -5.57 20.90 25.42
C ASP A 296 -5.97 19.48 25.05
N GLY A 297 -6.85 18.88 25.84
CA GLY A 297 -7.24 17.52 25.61
C GLY A 297 -8.54 17.13 26.28
N ASN A 298 -9.02 15.95 25.89
CA ASN A 298 -10.19 15.36 26.48
C ASN A 298 -10.10 13.84 26.44
N ILE A 299 -10.72 13.21 27.44
CA ILE A 299 -10.96 11.76 27.48
C ILE A 299 -12.46 11.56 27.60
N THR A 300 -13.00 10.67 26.77
CA THR A 300 -14.41 10.30 26.78
C THR A 300 -14.53 8.80 26.94
N MET A 301 -15.23 8.37 27.98
CA MET A 301 -15.64 6.99 28.21
C MET A 301 -17.15 6.89 28.00
N LYS A 302 -17.58 5.96 27.16
CA LYS A 302 -18.98 5.58 26.97
C LYS A 302 -19.14 4.11 27.31
N HIS A 303 -20.03 3.80 28.24
CA HIS A 303 -20.35 2.43 28.62
C HIS A 303 -21.87 2.24 28.54
N ASN A 304 -22.32 1.38 27.65
CA ASN A 304 -23.72 0.99 27.51
C ASN A 304 -23.87 -0.46 27.96
N TYR A 305 -24.93 -0.77 28.71
CA TYR A 305 -25.23 -2.11 29.20
C TYR A 305 -26.72 -2.43 29.07
N SER A 306 -27.04 -3.61 28.54
CA SER A 306 -28.40 -4.13 28.37
C SER A 306 -28.67 -5.21 29.41
N PHE A 307 -29.54 -4.91 30.37
CA PHE A 307 -29.98 -5.88 31.38
C PHE A 307 -31.05 -6.82 30.82
N SER A 308 -31.93 -6.31 29.97
CA SER A 308 -32.93 -7.05 29.18
C SER A 308 -33.38 -6.22 27.97
N ASP A 309 -34.19 -6.80 27.09
CA ASP A 309 -34.78 -6.10 25.92
C ASP A 309 -35.55 -4.82 26.29
N LYS A 310 -35.95 -4.68 27.56
CA LYS A 310 -36.73 -3.54 28.06
C LYS A 310 -35.96 -2.62 29.01
N LEU A 311 -34.74 -2.99 29.42
CA LEU A 311 -33.96 -2.22 30.40
C LEU A 311 -32.50 -2.08 29.96
N ASN A 312 -32.12 -0.85 29.65
CA ASN A 312 -30.77 -0.48 29.21
C ASN A 312 -30.22 0.64 30.11
N SER A 313 -28.91 0.64 30.32
CA SER A 313 -28.16 1.70 30.97
C SER A 313 -27.12 2.27 30.01
N ALA A 314 -26.91 3.58 30.07
CA ALA A 314 -25.90 4.29 29.31
C ALA A 314 -25.18 5.27 30.23
N LEU A 315 -23.86 5.14 30.32
CA LEU A 315 -22.98 6.02 31.08
C LEU A 315 -22.03 6.70 30.11
N THR A 316 -21.94 8.03 30.18
CA THR A 316 -20.91 8.81 29.48
C THR A 316 -20.16 9.66 30.49
N LEU A 317 -18.83 9.49 30.52
CA LEU A 317 -17.92 10.29 31.33
C LEU A 317 -17.00 11.07 30.40
N VAL A 318 -16.90 12.38 30.63
CA VAL A 318 -16.05 13.27 29.84
C VAL A 318 -15.12 14.01 30.79
N TYR A 319 -13.83 13.83 30.60
CA TYR A 319 -12.78 14.60 31.22
C TYR A 319 -12.21 15.58 30.19
N ILE A 320 -12.03 16.84 30.57
CA ILE A 320 -11.46 17.89 29.73
C ILE A 320 -10.30 18.50 30.50
N ASP A 321 -9.15 18.59 29.84
CA ASP A 321 -7.95 19.24 30.34
C ASP A 321 -7.62 20.44 29.44
N LYS A 322 -7.55 21.62 30.04
CA LYS A 322 -7.19 22.87 29.37
C LYS A 322 -6.20 23.61 30.24
N ASN A 323 -4.92 23.42 29.93
CA ASN A 323 -3.83 24.11 30.59
C ASN A 323 -3.10 25.00 29.57
N PRO A 324 -3.46 26.29 29.46
CA PRO A 324 -2.73 27.22 28.61
C PRO A 324 -1.34 27.47 29.19
N ALA A 325 -0.32 27.58 28.32
CA ALA A 325 1.00 28.01 28.73
C ALA A 325 0.91 29.45 29.28
N SER A 326 1.26 29.63 30.55
CA SER A 326 1.24 30.88 31.35
C SER A 326 -0.15 31.49 31.66
N GLN A 327 -0.61 31.31 32.91
CA GLN A 327 -1.12 32.45 33.66
C GLN A 327 0.09 33.08 34.34
N GLU A 328 0.55 34.24 33.85
CA GLU A 328 1.40 35.11 34.68
C GLU A 328 0.64 35.38 35.98
N VAL A 329 1.25 35.00 37.09
CA VAL A 329 0.80 35.35 38.44
C VAL A 329 0.91 36.87 38.55
N ALA A 330 -0.24 37.55 38.58
CA ALA A 330 -0.33 39.00 38.80
C ALA A 330 0.00 39.38 40.24
#